data_AF-A0A7N0T592-F1
#
_entry.id   AF-A0A7N0T592-F1
#
_cell.length_a   1.000
_cell.length_b   1.000
_cell.length_c   1.000
_cell.angle_alpha   90.00
_cell.angle_beta   90.00
_cell.angle_gamma   90.00
#
_symmetry.space_group_name_H-M   'P 1'
#
loop_
_entity.id
_entity.type
_entity.pdbx_description
1 polymer ?
#
loop_
_entity_poly.entity_id
_entity_poly.type
_entity_poly.pdbx_seq_one_letter_code
_entity_poly.pdbx_strand_id
1 'polypeptide(L)'
;MPGVVSNSDVPSSNAVVPFSTGAQEPVIYPIRHGVAGPIHRLAISWGAGNNLRVSFFGKPDSDDEIGGKVVEVKLSADDPEIESDAERRRIAYGSVSPFAHLQSRRNSVSLLSKISPSPYNIDWWEYVMEYSKDIKSLLSSPNTLPESLFEDPRTIIKKTEDPTFLKAAWELIEIFYADKESQSWLPERMVDWLADFDSLFSVEQVTVHSKLVDFQEKLINLQSVEDDPRYWQSISSALALGWLDTVVKMLRLHGSYNLDQLNDRETENGLVEAVAVLISKMPRRRPELASGMLGEKYMSKPDFMKSWEKWRAQLTKLNSSAYWIHCSHHQTREGLKSMLQIMLGDVNSLSIATHHWIELFISQLLYIRPLSVGLESMYSLAQKCIQLKPSSTSHKLVVLMMGILEENTEVVLAECSRSFSPWMVAHAIELLTAGSDEADFLLNEDRSNLGGISIKELYRLIYAQVLSSHPLTWQIAPIYLASCMKQGMALLEILLSSQPVHNNNLLLKILEICRLYELDSVSTNMMKVAGVHHWKQGRKGLGVYWLQQARDEVRLNRIAQTLFDFVGKSISEENFKEWEGLIELLGADSRSAGSLDFLYKYKIFT
;
A
#
# COMPACT_ATOMS: atom_id res chain seq x y z
N MET A 1 -37.38 -12.29 -28.75
CA MET A 1 -38.36 -11.26 -29.15
C MET A 1 -39.10 -10.79 -27.90
N PRO A 2 -39.47 -9.51 -27.76
CA PRO A 2 -38.95 -8.24 -28.32
C PRO A 2 -38.07 -7.52 -27.25
N GLY A 3 -37.16 -6.58 -27.50
CA GLY A 3 -37.13 -5.53 -28.51
C GLY A 3 -37.50 -4.18 -27.88
N VAL A 4 -36.69 -3.67 -26.94
CA VAL A 4 -36.82 -2.29 -26.43
C VAL A 4 -35.55 -1.53 -26.80
N VAL A 5 -35.68 -0.70 -27.84
CA VAL A 5 -34.74 0.34 -28.21
C VAL A 5 -34.96 1.48 -27.22
N SER A 6 -34.01 1.72 -26.32
CA SER A 6 -33.96 2.96 -25.54
C SER A 6 -32.80 3.80 -26.06
N ASN A 7 -33.15 4.93 -26.67
CA ASN A 7 -32.25 5.95 -27.19
C ASN A 7 -31.15 6.29 -26.16
N SER A 8 -29.92 5.98 -26.51
CA SER A 8 -28.71 6.36 -25.80
C SER A 8 -28.21 7.69 -26.34
N ASP A 9 -28.59 8.80 -25.73
CA ASP A 9 -27.95 10.12 -25.96
C ASP A 9 -28.12 11.05 -24.74
N VAL A 10 -27.86 10.51 -23.54
CA VAL A 10 -27.56 11.32 -22.35
C VAL A 10 -26.43 10.61 -21.59
N PRO A 11 -25.24 11.21 -21.41
CA PRO A 11 -24.22 10.60 -20.58
C PRO A 11 -24.67 10.68 -19.13
N SER A 12 -24.95 9.52 -18.54
CA SER A 12 -25.23 9.38 -17.11
C SER A 12 -23.96 9.72 -16.30
N SER A 13 -23.89 10.94 -15.80
CA SER A 13 -22.83 11.51 -14.96
C SER A 13 -22.75 10.93 -13.52
N ASN A 14 -23.17 9.68 -13.28
CA ASN A 14 -23.35 9.12 -11.92
C ASN A 14 -22.54 7.84 -11.62
N ALA A 15 -21.43 7.62 -12.32
CA ALA A 15 -20.54 6.51 -12.01
C ALA A 15 -19.49 6.94 -10.96
N VAL A 16 -19.64 6.46 -9.72
CA VAL A 16 -18.69 6.68 -8.61
C VAL A 16 -17.36 5.93 -8.84
N VAL A 17 -17.33 5.02 -9.82
CA VAL A 17 -16.10 4.50 -10.40
C VAL A 17 -16.06 4.97 -11.86
N PRO A 18 -15.13 5.86 -12.26
CA PRO A 18 -15.01 6.20 -13.67
C PRO A 18 -14.57 4.94 -14.42
N PHE A 19 -15.48 4.36 -15.19
CA PHE A 19 -15.06 3.55 -16.33
C PHE A 19 -14.36 4.53 -17.27
N SER A 20 -13.03 4.44 -17.35
CA SER A 20 -12.26 5.17 -18.35
C SER A 20 -12.81 4.79 -19.72
N THR A 21 -13.50 5.73 -20.37
CA THR A 21 -13.78 5.69 -21.81
C THR A 21 -12.55 6.04 -22.64
N GLY A 22 -11.42 6.36 -22.00
CA GLY A 22 -10.13 6.36 -22.65
C GLY A 22 -9.86 4.95 -23.16
N ALA A 23 -9.68 4.81 -24.47
CA ALA A 23 -9.35 3.57 -25.15
C ALA A 23 -8.06 2.98 -24.56
N GLN A 24 -8.18 2.24 -23.45
CA GLN A 24 -7.16 1.29 -23.04
C GLN A 24 -7.09 0.28 -24.17
N GLU A 25 -5.89 0.04 -24.69
CA GLU A 25 -5.67 -1.09 -25.57
C GLU A 25 -6.26 -2.34 -24.89
N PRO A 26 -7.07 -3.14 -25.60
CA PRO A 26 -7.68 -4.31 -25.00
C PRO A 26 -6.57 -5.20 -24.44
N VAL A 27 -6.66 -5.54 -23.14
CA VAL A 27 -5.66 -6.41 -22.51
C VAL A 27 -5.81 -7.81 -23.10
N ILE A 28 -4.80 -8.24 -23.88
CA ILE A 28 -4.80 -9.55 -24.56
C ILE A 28 -4.10 -10.57 -23.66
N TYR A 29 -4.84 -11.59 -23.23
CA TYR A 29 -4.29 -12.73 -22.48
C TYR A 29 -4.08 -13.93 -23.42
N PRO A 30 -2.83 -14.28 -23.78
CA PRO A 30 -2.56 -15.45 -24.62
C PRO A 30 -2.75 -16.76 -23.82
N ILE A 31 -3.73 -17.57 -24.20
CA ILE A 31 -4.05 -18.83 -23.51
C ILE A 31 -3.43 -20.03 -24.24
N ARG A 32 -2.49 -20.73 -23.59
CA ARG A 32 -1.94 -21.99 -24.11
C ARG A 32 -2.77 -23.19 -23.64
N HIS A 33 -3.74 -23.60 -24.46
CA HIS A 33 -4.68 -24.67 -24.11
C HIS A 33 -4.18 -26.09 -24.40
N GLY A 34 -3.21 -26.31 -25.29
CA GLY A 34 -2.57 -27.62 -25.49
C GLY A 34 -3.53 -28.79 -25.81
N VAL A 35 -4.74 -28.51 -26.32
CA VAL A 35 -5.69 -29.53 -26.78
C VAL A 35 -5.31 -29.90 -28.21
N ALA A 36 -5.12 -31.19 -28.49
CA ALA A 36 -4.82 -31.69 -29.82
C ALA A 36 -6.08 -31.63 -30.70
N GLY A 37 -5.99 -31.04 -31.88
CA GLY A 37 -7.10 -30.91 -32.83
C GLY A 37 -7.95 -29.64 -32.67
N PRO A 38 -8.95 -29.44 -33.55
CA PRO A 38 -9.80 -28.25 -33.53
C PRO A 38 -10.70 -28.23 -32.28
N ILE A 39 -10.73 -27.09 -31.59
CA ILE A 39 -11.60 -26.87 -30.44
C ILE A 39 -13.06 -26.93 -30.91
N HIS A 40 -13.84 -27.86 -30.37
CA HIS A 40 -15.25 -28.00 -30.70
C HIS A 40 -16.13 -27.08 -29.85
N ARG A 41 -15.80 -26.92 -28.56
CA ARG A 41 -16.54 -26.05 -27.65
C ARG A 41 -15.61 -25.35 -26.68
N LEU A 42 -15.92 -24.08 -26.42
CA LEU A 42 -15.33 -23.28 -25.37
C LEU A 42 -16.39 -23.03 -24.30
N ALA A 43 -16.05 -23.17 -23.02
CA ALA A 43 -16.87 -22.67 -21.93
C ALA A 43 -16.03 -21.74 -21.07
N ILE A 44 -16.56 -20.56 -20.80
CA ILE A 44 -15.95 -19.57 -19.94
C ILE A 44 -16.80 -19.48 -18.68
N SER A 45 -16.15 -19.59 -17.53
CA SER A 45 -16.78 -19.43 -16.21
C SER A 45 -15.85 -18.66 -15.31
N TRP A 46 -16.39 -17.93 -14.35
CA TRP A 46 -15.59 -17.36 -13.28
C TRP A 46 -15.12 -18.47 -12.32
N GLY A 47 -13.83 -18.48 -12.03
CA GLY A 47 -13.23 -19.24 -10.94
C GLY A 47 -13.28 -18.45 -9.63
N ALA A 48 -12.48 -18.84 -8.64
CA ALA A 48 -12.36 -18.06 -7.41
C ALA A 48 -11.63 -16.73 -7.68
N GLY A 49 -12.26 -15.61 -7.29
CA GLY A 49 -11.73 -14.26 -7.46
C GLY A 49 -11.62 -13.79 -8.90
N ASN A 50 -10.49 -13.17 -9.23
CA ASN A 50 -10.20 -12.66 -10.56
C ASN A 50 -9.73 -13.74 -11.54
N ASN A 51 -9.90 -15.03 -11.22
CA ASN A 51 -9.52 -16.09 -12.13
C ASN A 51 -10.67 -16.38 -13.09
N LEU A 52 -10.43 -16.25 -14.39
CA LEU A 52 -11.31 -16.73 -15.43
C LEU A 52 -10.94 -18.18 -15.74
N ARG A 53 -11.88 -19.10 -15.52
CA ARG A 53 -11.72 -20.49 -15.91
C ARG A 53 -12.20 -20.66 -17.35
N VAL A 54 -11.28 -21.02 -18.23
CA VAL A 54 -11.55 -21.29 -19.65
C VAL A 54 -11.40 -22.78 -19.90
N SER A 55 -12.51 -23.43 -20.24
CA SER A 55 -12.58 -24.86 -20.51
C SER A 55 -12.66 -25.10 -22.02
N PHE A 56 -11.69 -25.85 -22.53
CA PHE A 56 -11.55 -26.23 -23.93
C PHE A 56 -12.00 -27.68 -24.10
N PHE A 57 -12.91 -27.93 -25.02
CA PHE A 57 -13.40 -29.28 -25.33
C PHE A 57 -13.06 -29.61 -26.79
N GLY A 58 -12.34 -30.71 -27.01
CA GLY A 58 -12.06 -31.28 -28.32
C GLY A 58 -13.29 -31.96 -28.95
N LYS A 59 -13.17 -32.33 -30.22
CA LYS A 59 -14.19 -33.18 -30.87
C LYS A 59 -14.15 -34.60 -30.27
N PRO A 60 -15.31 -35.22 -30.01
CA PRO A 60 -15.35 -36.63 -29.65
C PRO A 60 -15.10 -37.48 -30.90
N ASP A 61 -13.86 -37.92 -31.13
CA ASP A 61 -13.59 -38.96 -32.12
C ASP A 61 -13.02 -40.21 -31.41
N SER A 62 -13.72 -41.33 -31.63
CA SER A 62 -13.41 -42.72 -31.24
C SER A 62 -12.77 -42.96 -29.86
N ASP A 63 -13.62 -43.36 -28.92
CA ASP A 63 -13.45 -44.24 -27.75
C ASP A 63 -12.27 -44.14 -26.76
N ASP A 64 -11.19 -43.38 -26.95
CA ASP A 64 -10.07 -43.44 -25.98
C ASP A 64 -9.50 -42.12 -25.43
N GLU A 65 -9.93 -40.94 -25.87
CA GLU A 65 -9.51 -39.68 -25.21
C GLU A 65 -10.67 -38.70 -25.00
N ILE A 66 -11.12 -38.55 -23.75
CA ILE A 66 -11.99 -37.46 -23.30
C ILE A 66 -11.14 -36.17 -23.29
N GLY A 67 -10.90 -35.62 -24.48
CA GLY A 67 -10.02 -34.47 -24.71
C GLY A 67 -10.67 -33.16 -24.28
N GLY A 68 -10.49 -32.78 -23.02
CA GLY A 68 -10.83 -31.44 -22.54
C GLY A 68 -9.77 -30.90 -21.58
N LYS A 69 -9.42 -29.63 -21.70
CA LYS A 69 -8.49 -28.96 -20.78
C LYS A 69 -9.12 -27.73 -20.18
N VAL A 70 -8.95 -27.56 -18.88
CA VAL A 70 -9.33 -26.35 -18.17
C VAL A 70 -8.06 -25.54 -17.90
N VAL A 71 -8.07 -24.27 -18.30
CA VAL A 71 -7.00 -23.31 -18.02
C VAL A 71 -7.59 -22.18 -17.18
N GLU A 72 -6.89 -21.82 -16.12
CA GLU A 72 -7.26 -20.66 -15.29
C GLU A 72 -6.40 -19.47 -15.72
N VAL A 73 -7.07 -18.37 -16.06
CA VAL A 73 -6.47 -17.11 -16.48
C VAL A 73 -6.70 -16.10 -15.35
N LYS A 74 -5.63 -15.67 -14.70
CA LYS A 74 -5.71 -14.64 -13.65
C LYS A 74 -5.90 -13.28 -14.34
N LEU A 75 -7.09 -12.70 -14.22
CA LEU A 75 -7.45 -11.37 -14.70
C LEU A 75 -7.03 -10.33 -13.64
N SER A 76 -5.74 -10.23 -13.36
CA SER A 76 -5.24 -9.06 -12.64
C SER A 76 -4.81 -8.00 -13.65
N ALA A 77 -5.28 -6.77 -13.46
CA ALA A 77 -4.38 -5.64 -13.67
C ALA A 77 -3.30 -5.87 -12.61
N ASP A 78 -2.20 -6.52 -13.00
CA ASP A 78 -1.07 -6.65 -12.10
C ASP A 78 -0.69 -5.24 -11.68
N ASP A 79 -0.73 -4.97 -10.38
CA ASP A 79 0.00 -3.83 -9.82
C ASP A 79 1.46 -4.13 -10.19
N PRO A 80 2.06 -3.40 -11.14
CA PRO A 80 3.31 -3.79 -11.78
C PRO A 80 4.50 -3.79 -10.80
N GLU A 81 4.29 -3.34 -9.56
CA GLU A 81 5.34 -3.08 -8.58
C GLU A 81 5.43 -4.08 -7.44
N ILE A 82 4.32 -4.70 -7.05
CA ILE A 82 4.40 -5.82 -6.12
C ILE A 82 4.70 -7.06 -6.94
N GLU A 83 5.98 -7.18 -7.33
CA GLU A 83 6.50 -8.16 -8.28
C GLU A 83 6.28 -9.62 -7.86
N SER A 84 6.01 -9.86 -6.56
CA SER A 84 5.83 -11.20 -6.01
C SER A 84 4.53 -11.35 -5.22
N ASP A 85 3.78 -12.41 -5.50
CA ASP A 85 2.65 -12.86 -4.68
C ASP A 85 3.07 -13.09 -3.21
N ALA A 86 4.36 -13.31 -2.91
CA ALA A 86 4.85 -13.41 -1.54
C ALA A 86 4.83 -12.06 -0.81
N GLU A 87 5.18 -10.98 -1.51
CA GLU A 87 5.20 -9.63 -0.96
C GLU A 87 3.78 -9.12 -0.69
N ARG A 88 2.84 -9.35 -1.63
CA ARG A 88 1.40 -9.07 -1.41
C ARG A 88 0.87 -9.77 -0.16
N ARG A 89 1.27 -11.03 0.06
CA ARG A 89 0.90 -11.79 1.27
C ARG A 89 1.56 -11.23 2.52
N ARG A 90 2.84 -10.84 2.47
CA ARG A 90 3.56 -10.22 3.60
C ARG A 90 2.80 -8.97 4.06
N ILE A 91 2.47 -8.09 3.14
CA ILE A 91 1.73 -6.86 3.41
C ILE A 91 0.33 -7.19 3.94
N ALA A 92 -0.42 -8.08 3.28
CA ALA A 92 -1.78 -8.42 3.70
C ALA A 92 -1.83 -9.02 5.12
N TYR A 93 -0.91 -9.93 5.46
CA TYR A 93 -0.83 -10.51 6.81
C TYR A 93 -0.28 -9.53 7.84
N GLY A 94 0.74 -8.74 7.48
CA GLY A 94 1.33 -7.75 8.38
C GLY A 94 0.36 -6.64 8.76
N SER A 95 -0.57 -6.26 7.87
CA SER A 95 -1.54 -5.19 8.14
C SER A 95 -2.70 -5.63 9.03
N VAL A 96 -2.90 -6.93 9.24
CA VAL A 96 -4.05 -7.48 9.98
C VAL A 96 -4.05 -7.05 11.44
N SER A 97 -2.94 -7.22 12.16
CA SER A 97 -2.89 -6.90 13.60
C SER A 97 -3.07 -5.40 13.86
N PRO A 98 -2.34 -4.49 13.16
CA PRO A 98 -2.55 -3.06 13.31
C PRO A 98 -3.99 -2.65 12.97
N PHE A 99 -4.57 -3.21 11.90
CA PHE A 99 -5.94 -2.88 11.49
C PHE A 99 -6.98 -3.35 12.50
N ALA A 100 -6.90 -4.61 12.95
CA ALA A 100 -7.82 -5.16 13.95
C ALA A 100 -7.78 -4.36 15.26
N HIS A 101 -6.59 -3.96 15.69
CA HIS A 101 -6.40 -3.12 16.87
C HIS A 101 -7.03 -1.73 16.70
N LEU A 102 -6.83 -1.08 15.56
CA LEU A 102 -7.47 0.21 15.23
C LEU A 102 -9.00 0.10 15.22
N GLN A 103 -9.56 -0.94 14.59
CA GLN A 103 -11.01 -1.15 14.57
C GLN A 103 -11.58 -1.44 15.97
N SER A 104 -10.87 -2.22 16.80
CA SER A 104 -11.26 -2.46 18.19
C SER A 104 -11.34 -1.15 18.98
N ARG A 105 -10.32 -0.27 18.86
CA ARG A 105 -10.34 1.05 19.49
C ARG A 105 -11.51 1.90 19.00
N ARG A 106 -11.79 1.90 17.69
CA ARG A 106 -12.93 2.63 17.11
C ARG A 106 -14.27 2.17 17.69
N ASN A 107 -14.45 0.87 17.82
CA ASN A 107 -15.65 0.28 18.42
C ASN A 107 -15.78 0.68 19.90
N SER A 108 -14.69 0.65 20.67
CA SER A 108 -14.68 1.12 22.06
C SER A 108 -15.04 2.60 22.20
N VAL A 109 -14.48 3.47 21.34
CA VAL A 109 -14.77 4.91 21.34
C VAL A 109 -16.24 5.18 20.98
N SER A 110 -16.78 4.49 19.98
CA SER A 110 -18.19 4.61 19.58
C SER A 110 -19.16 4.12 20.68
N LEU A 111 -18.77 3.10 21.46
CA LEU A 111 -19.56 2.65 22.60
C LEU A 111 -19.52 3.66 23.76
N LEU A 112 -18.37 4.26 24.02
CA LEU A 112 -18.19 5.26 25.08
C LEU A 112 -18.91 6.57 24.78
N SER A 113 -18.90 7.04 23.53
CA SER A 113 -19.60 8.28 23.11
C SER A 113 -21.12 8.18 23.27
N LYS A 114 -21.69 6.96 23.25
CA LYS A 114 -23.11 6.71 23.54
C LYS A 114 -23.44 6.75 25.03
N ILE A 115 -22.46 6.56 25.92
CA ILE A 115 -22.67 6.40 27.37
C ILE A 115 -22.36 7.70 28.13
N SER A 116 -21.39 8.50 27.66
CA SER A 116 -21.06 9.80 28.25
C SER A 116 -20.15 10.61 27.32
N PRO A 117 -20.39 11.92 27.10
CA PRO A 117 -19.41 12.79 26.46
C PRO A 117 -18.26 13.02 27.45
N SER A 118 -17.23 12.17 27.37
CA SER A 118 -16.01 12.28 28.18
C SER A 118 -15.28 13.59 27.87
N PRO A 119 -14.72 14.30 28.88
CA PRO A 119 -13.87 15.47 28.68
C PRO A 119 -12.44 15.12 28.22
N TYR A 120 -12.07 13.83 28.21
CA TYR A 120 -10.82 13.34 27.64
C TYR A 120 -11.10 12.82 26.23
N ASN A 121 -11.13 13.73 25.27
CA ASN A 121 -11.13 13.38 23.85
C ASN A 121 -9.69 13.00 23.52
N ILE A 122 -9.34 11.71 23.58
CA ILE A 122 -8.12 11.25 22.93
C ILE A 122 -8.37 11.45 21.44
N ASP A 123 -7.57 12.31 20.83
CA ASP A 123 -7.80 12.69 19.46
C ASP A 123 -7.60 11.47 18.55
N TRP A 124 -8.63 11.12 17.78
CA TRP A 124 -8.66 9.93 16.90
C TRP A 124 -7.43 9.85 15.97
N TRP A 125 -6.87 10.99 15.55
CA TRP A 125 -5.69 11.04 14.69
C TRP A 125 -4.45 10.40 15.34
N GLU A 126 -4.28 10.44 16.66
CA GLU A 126 -3.12 9.81 17.34
C GLU A 126 -3.11 8.29 17.15
N TYR A 127 -4.28 7.66 17.26
CA TYR A 127 -4.43 6.23 17.01
C TYR A 127 -4.21 5.88 15.54
N VAL A 128 -4.63 6.75 14.62
CA VAL A 128 -4.34 6.58 13.20
C VAL A 128 -2.85 6.74 12.91
N MET A 129 -2.13 7.63 13.60
CA MET A 129 -0.68 7.79 13.45
C MET A 129 0.09 6.58 14.00
N GLU A 130 -0.34 5.99 15.13
CA GLU A 130 0.23 4.72 15.63
C GLU A 130 0.02 3.60 14.59
N TYR A 131 -1.20 3.49 14.07
CA TYR A 131 -1.52 2.55 13.00
C TYR A 131 -0.67 2.79 11.75
N SER A 132 -0.53 4.05 11.32
CA SER A 132 0.26 4.40 10.14
C SER A 132 1.75 4.10 10.32
N LYS A 133 2.28 4.27 11.53
CA LYS A 133 3.66 3.89 11.87
C LYS A 133 3.90 2.39 11.66
N ASP A 134 2.98 1.55 12.12
CA ASP A 134 3.05 0.09 11.91
C ASP A 134 2.98 -0.27 10.42
N ILE A 135 2.11 0.40 9.66
CA ILE A 135 1.99 0.18 8.21
C ILE A 135 3.23 0.65 7.46
N LYS A 136 3.80 1.82 7.78
CA LYS A 136 5.05 2.30 7.15
C LYS A 136 6.22 1.35 7.41
N SER A 137 6.32 0.81 8.63
CA SER A 137 7.30 -0.22 8.97
C SER A 137 7.13 -1.47 8.10
N LEU A 138 5.88 -1.91 7.90
CA LEU A 138 5.56 -3.06 7.05
C LEU A 138 5.84 -2.83 5.56
N LEU A 139 5.58 -1.62 5.06
CA LEU A 139 5.85 -1.22 3.69
C LEU A 139 7.34 -1.04 3.41
N SER A 140 8.16 -0.98 4.46
CA SER A 140 9.60 -0.84 4.30
C SER A 140 10.26 -2.16 3.91
N SER A 141 11.25 -2.13 3.02
CA SER A 141 11.98 -3.31 2.56
C SER A 141 12.88 -3.87 3.69
N PRO A 142 12.87 -5.20 3.92
CA PRO A 142 13.65 -5.83 5.00
C PRO A 142 15.16 -5.88 4.74
N ASN A 143 15.61 -5.54 3.53
CA ASN A 143 16.99 -5.69 3.10
C ASN A 143 17.77 -4.38 3.28
N THR A 144 18.02 -3.98 4.52
CA THR A 144 19.09 -3.02 4.80
C THR A 144 20.32 -3.78 5.28
N LEU A 145 21.38 -3.77 4.46
CA LEU A 145 22.72 -4.04 4.97
C LEU A 145 23.04 -2.99 6.04
N PRO A 146 23.72 -3.34 7.15
CA PRO A 146 24.15 -2.35 8.13
C PRO A 146 24.93 -1.24 7.43
N GLU A 147 24.65 0.02 7.77
CA GLU A 147 25.44 1.15 7.30
C GLU A 147 26.92 0.85 7.50
N SER A 148 27.70 0.93 6.42
CA SER A 148 29.15 0.76 6.51
C SER A 148 29.72 1.83 7.44
N LEU A 149 30.46 1.41 8.47
CA LEU A 149 31.08 2.31 9.46
C LEU A 149 32.07 3.33 8.86
N PHE A 150 32.46 3.17 7.59
CA PHE A 150 33.32 4.08 6.84
C PHE A 150 32.53 4.67 5.67
N GLU A 151 32.16 5.95 5.78
CA GLU A 151 31.52 6.69 4.71
C GLU A 151 32.57 7.24 3.75
N ASP A 152 32.54 6.82 2.48
CA ASP A 152 33.41 7.40 1.45
C ASP A 152 33.04 8.88 1.25
N PRO A 153 33.98 9.84 1.39
CA PRO A 153 33.72 11.27 1.17
C PRO A 153 33.20 11.59 -0.22
N ARG A 154 33.43 10.71 -1.22
CA ARG A 154 32.95 10.83 -2.59
C ARG A 154 31.55 10.22 -2.83
N THR A 155 30.98 9.53 -1.85
CA THR A 155 29.59 9.05 -1.93
C THR A 155 28.63 10.20 -1.65
N ILE A 156 27.95 10.72 -2.67
CA ILE A 156 27.02 11.86 -2.58
C ILE A 156 25.63 11.38 -2.14
N ILE A 157 25.13 10.28 -2.71
CA ILE A 157 23.85 9.64 -2.39
C ILE A 157 24.12 8.31 -1.70
N LYS A 158 23.53 8.12 -0.52
CA LYS A 158 23.49 6.84 0.18
C LYS A 158 22.37 5.97 -0.39
N LYS A 159 22.67 4.70 -0.68
CA LYS A 159 21.62 3.71 -0.97
C LYS A 159 20.98 3.31 0.36
N THR A 160 19.77 3.80 0.61
CA THR A 160 19.00 3.48 1.82
C THR A 160 18.15 2.24 1.58
N GLU A 161 16.99 2.43 0.99
CA GLU A 161 15.95 1.45 0.78
C GLU A 161 15.39 1.66 -0.62
N ASP A 162 15.06 0.58 -1.34
CA ASP A 162 14.41 0.72 -2.64
C ASP A 162 13.00 1.29 -2.44
N PRO A 163 12.72 2.49 -2.95
CA PRO A 163 11.42 3.12 -2.74
C PRO A 163 10.34 2.35 -3.50
N THR A 164 9.13 2.36 -2.95
CA THR A 164 7.94 1.81 -3.62
C THR A 164 6.88 2.90 -3.74
N PHE A 165 6.11 2.91 -4.84
CA PHE A 165 5.08 3.94 -4.96
C PHE A 165 3.96 3.71 -3.94
N LEU A 166 3.76 2.47 -3.48
CA LEU A 166 2.80 2.16 -2.43
C LEU A 166 3.15 2.89 -1.12
N LYS A 167 4.43 2.86 -0.71
CA LYS A 167 4.93 3.62 0.46
C LYS A 167 4.88 5.12 0.20
N ALA A 168 5.30 5.58 -0.98
CA ALA A 168 5.28 7.00 -1.35
C ALA A 168 3.86 7.60 -1.29
N ALA A 169 2.87 6.89 -1.83
CA ALA A 169 1.47 7.29 -1.79
C ALA A 169 0.91 7.29 -0.36
N TRP A 170 1.25 6.26 0.43
CA TRP A 170 0.84 6.17 1.84
C TRP A 170 1.35 7.36 2.65
N GLU A 171 2.66 7.66 2.54
CA GLU A 171 3.25 8.80 3.23
C GLU A 171 2.68 10.13 2.76
N LEU A 172 2.38 10.27 1.48
CA LEU A 172 1.76 11.48 0.96
C LEU A 172 0.36 11.69 1.55
N ILE A 173 -0.47 10.65 1.61
CA ILE A 173 -1.80 10.74 2.24
C ILE A 173 -1.68 11.04 3.74
N GLU A 174 -0.75 10.39 4.43
CA GLU A 174 -0.49 10.63 5.87
C GLU A 174 -0.15 12.10 6.13
N ILE A 175 0.80 12.67 5.39
CA ILE A 175 1.26 14.06 5.54
C ILE A 175 0.08 15.04 5.48
N PHE A 176 -0.85 14.84 4.56
CA PHE A 176 -1.91 15.83 4.31
C PHE A 176 -3.19 15.59 5.12
N TYR A 177 -3.55 14.34 5.42
CA TYR A 177 -4.84 14.00 6.04
C TYR A 177 -4.77 13.53 7.50
N ALA A 178 -3.64 12.97 7.94
CA ALA A 178 -3.53 12.35 9.26
C ALA A 178 -2.54 13.07 10.19
N ASP A 179 -1.36 13.46 9.68
CA ASP A 179 -0.31 14.11 10.47
C ASP A 179 -0.60 15.60 10.65
N LYS A 180 -1.33 15.93 11.73
CA LYS A 180 -1.63 17.31 12.12
C LYS A 180 -0.37 18.10 12.49
N GLU A 181 0.70 17.44 12.94
CA GLU A 181 1.93 18.12 13.34
C GLU A 181 2.72 18.61 12.11
N SER A 182 2.69 17.83 11.02
CA SER A 182 3.35 18.15 9.75
C SER A 182 2.93 19.49 9.16
N GLN A 183 1.67 19.92 9.36
CA GLN A 183 1.13 21.16 8.79
C GLN A 183 1.99 22.39 9.14
N SER A 184 2.60 22.38 10.33
CA SER A 184 3.39 23.49 10.85
C SER A 184 4.79 23.64 10.22
N TRP A 185 5.23 22.63 9.45
CA TRP A 185 6.53 22.51 8.77
C TRP A 185 6.44 21.75 7.43
N LEU A 186 5.26 21.77 6.79
CA LEU A 186 4.92 21.00 5.60
C LEU A 186 5.93 21.14 4.44
N PRO A 187 6.51 22.32 4.12
CA PRO A 187 7.52 22.43 3.07
C PRO A 187 8.71 21.50 3.31
N GLU A 188 9.20 21.42 4.55
CA GLU A 188 10.33 20.56 4.89
C GLU A 188 9.94 19.08 4.92
N ARG A 189 8.70 18.76 5.32
CA ARG A 189 8.20 17.38 5.23
C ARG A 189 8.07 16.92 3.77
N MET A 190 7.69 17.81 2.86
CA MET A 190 7.70 17.55 1.42
C MET A 190 9.10 17.37 0.85
N VAL A 191 10.10 18.09 1.37
CA VAL A 191 11.51 17.89 1.02
C VAL A 191 11.97 16.49 1.42
N ASP A 192 11.67 16.06 2.66
CA ASP A 192 12.00 14.72 3.14
C ASP A 192 11.33 13.65 2.26
N TRP A 193 10.03 13.80 1.97
CA TRP A 193 9.29 12.88 1.10
C TRP A 193 9.90 12.81 -0.31
N LEU A 194 10.23 13.95 -0.92
CA LEU A 194 10.85 13.93 -2.25
C LEU A 194 12.24 13.29 -2.18
N ALA A 195 13.05 13.55 -1.15
CA ALA A 195 14.36 12.92 -1.01
C ALA A 195 14.30 11.39 -1.02
N ASP A 196 13.29 10.81 -0.38
CA ASP A 196 13.09 9.37 -0.29
C ASP A 196 12.52 8.76 -1.59
N PHE A 197 11.73 9.52 -2.36
CA PHE A 197 10.94 8.98 -3.47
C PHE A 197 11.25 9.58 -4.86
N ASP A 198 12.19 10.51 -4.99
CA ASP A 198 12.54 11.18 -6.26
C ASP A 198 12.93 10.18 -7.36
N SER A 199 13.59 9.08 -6.99
CA SER A 199 14.01 8.04 -7.93
C SER A 199 12.83 7.32 -8.60
N LEU A 200 11.63 7.32 -8.01
CA LEU A 200 10.43 6.74 -8.63
C LEU A 200 10.01 7.49 -9.88
N PHE A 201 10.28 8.79 -9.95
CA PHE A 201 9.99 9.63 -11.11
C PHE A 201 11.04 9.48 -12.22
N SER A 202 12.24 8.95 -11.88
CA SER A 202 13.37 8.81 -12.82
C SER A 202 13.11 7.85 -13.99
N VAL A 203 12.10 6.97 -13.87
CA VAL A 203 11.71 6.04 -14.94
C VAL A 203 11.08 6.77 -16.13
N GLU A 204 10.29 7.81 -15.86
CA GLU A 204 9.53 8.52 -16.89
C GLU A 204 10.16 9.85 -17.27
N GLN A 205 10.89 10.48 -16.35
CA GLN A 205 11.38 11.85 -16.49
C GLN A 205 12.77 12.01 -15.89
N VAL A 206 13.51 13.03 -16.31
CA VAL A 206 14.78 13.40 -15.68
C VAL A 206 14.48 14.06 -14.34
N THR A 207 15.20 13.66 -13.29
CA THR A 207 15.05 14.19 -11.93
C THR A 207 16.39 14.63 -11.35
N VAL A 208 16.37 15.36 -10.24
CA VAL A 208 17.60 15.72 -9.53
C VAL A 208 18.33 14.48 -9.02
N HIS A 209 17.63 13.47 -8.48
CA HIS A 209 18.25 12.22 -8.02
C HIS A 209 19.01 11.52 -9.14
N SER A 210 18.37 11.28 -10.30
CA SER A 210 19.03 10.61 -11.44
C SER A 210 20.29 11.37 -11.90
N LYS A 211 20.24 12.71 -11.94
CA LYS A 211 21.43 13.51 -12.27
C LYS A 211 22.54 13.43 -11.22
N LEU A 212 22.20 13.36 -9.94
CA LEU A 212 23.18 13.20 -8.88
C LEU A 212 23.83 11.81 -8.91
N VAL A 213 23.06 10.76 -9.17
CA VAL A 213 23.58 9.39 -9.37
C VAL A 213 24.55 9.38 -10.56
N ASP A 214 24.13 9.91 -11.71
CA ASP A 214 24.96 10.02 -12.91
C ASP A 214 26.26 10.83 -12.69
N PHE A 215 26.21 11.83 -11.81
CA PHE A 215 27.37 12.65 -11.47
C PHE A 215 28.31 11.93 -10.50
N GLN A 216 27.76 11.22 -9.50
CA GLN A 216 28.54 10.43 -8.54
C GLN A 216 29.42 9.39 -9.24
N GLU A 217 28.92 8.70 -10.26
CA GLU A 217 29.71 7.75 -11.04
C GLU A 217 30.92 8.40 -11.73
N LYS A 218 30.77 9.65 -12.17
CA LYS A 218 31.82 10.41 -12.86
C LYS A 218 32.82 11.03 -11.91
N LEU A 219 32.41 11.31 -10.67
CA LEU A 219 33.23 11.93 -9.63
C LEU A 219 34.54 11.17 -9.38
N ILE A 220 34.55 9.84 -9.55
CA ILE A 220 35.72 8.98 -9.36
C ILE A 220 36.89 9.42 -10.26
N ASN A 221 36.60 9.93 -11.46
CA ASN A 221 37.59 10.25 -12.49
C ASN A 221 37.96 11.73 -12.57
N LEU A 222 37.35 12.60 -11.76
CA LEU A 222 37.61 14.05 -11.79
C LEU A 222 38.76 14.42 -10.86
N GLN A 223 39.71 15.23 -11.37
CA GLN A 223 40.79 15.83 -10.56
C GLN A 223 40.35 17.16 -9.93
N SER A 224 39.71 18.03 -10.71
CA SER A 224 39.11 19.30 -10.27
C SER A 224 37.61 19.22 -10.53
N VAL A 225 36.81 19.13 -9.47
CA VAL A 225 35.36 18.97 -9.60
C VAL A 225 34.68 20.26 -10.07
N GLU A 226 35.22 21.41 -9.68
CA GLU A 226 34.67 22.73 -10.00
C GLU A 226 34.77 23.14 -11.47
N ASP A 227 35.61 22.43 -12.25
CA ASP A 227 35.82 22.66 -13.68
C ASP A 227 34.75 21.98 -14.53
N ASP A 228 34.05 20.97 -13.98
CA ASP A 228 32.96 20.28 -14.66
C ASP A 228 31.65 21.07 -14.46
N PRO A 229 30.99 21.55 -15.53
CA PRO A 229 29.70 22.25 -15.41
C PRO A 229 28.62 21.44 -14.69
N ARG A 230 28.68 20.10 -14.77
CA ARG A 230 27.72 19.20 -14.12
C ARG A 230 27.82 19.27 -12.60
N TYR A 231 29.00 19.55 -12.04
CA TYR A 231 29.17 19.75 -10.60
C TYR A 231 28.28 20.90 -10.10
N TRP A 232 28.35 22.06 -10.76
CA TRP A 232 27.54 23.22 -10.40
C TRP A 232 26.05 23.05 -10.72
N GLN A 233 25.70 22.30 -11.76
CA GLN A 233 24.30 21.95 -12.04
C GLN A 233 23.73 21.05 -10.94
N SER A 234 24.44 19.98 -10.60
CA SER A 234 24.08 19.02 -9.56
C SER A 234 23.94 19.67 -8.19
N ILE A 235 24.89 20.54 -7.81
CA ILE A 235 24.85 21.21 -6.51
C ILE A 235 23.71 22.23 -6.41
N SER A 236 23.45 22.98 -7.50
CA SER A 236 22.33 23.91 -7.58
C SER A 236 20.98 23.18 -7.54
N SER A 237 20.88 22.04 -8.23
CA SER A 237 19.69 21.19 -8.20
C SER A 237 19.43 20.62 -6.81
N ALA A 238 20.44 20.05 -6.14
CA ALA A 238 20.32 19.56 -4.77
C ALA A 238 19.95 20.69 -3.78
N LEU A 239 20.54 21.89 -3.98
CA LEU A 239 20.21 23.07 -3.17
C LEU A 239 18.77 23.51 -3.40
N ALA A 240 18.29 23.54 -4.64
CA ALA A 240 16.91 23.91 -4.96
C ALA A 240 15.89 23.02 -4.25
N LEU A 241 16.21 21.75 -3.99
CA LEU A 241 15.36 20.82 -3.23
C LEU A 241 15.59 20.84 -1.72
N GLY A 242 16.53 21.64 -1.22
CA GLY A 242 16.84 21.71 0.21
C GLY A 242 17.64 20.52 0.74
N TRP A 243 18.37 19.78 -0.11
CA TRP A 243 19.28 18.70 0.29
C TRP A 243 20.61 19.27 0.80
N LEU A 244 20.53 20.00 1.92
CA LEU A 244 21.61 20.86 2.43
C LEU A 244 22.89 20.06 2.74
N ASP A 245 22.75 18.88 3.33
CA ASP A 245 23.88 18.02 3.71
C ASP A 245 24.66 17.55 2.47
N THR A 246 23.94 17.12 1.44
CA THR A 246 24.49 16.76 0.12
C THR A 246 25.22 17.94 -0.50
N VAL A 247 24.62 19.13 -0.45
CA VAL A 247 25.21 20.35 -1.01
C VAL A 247 26.49 20.74 -0.29
N VAL A 248 26.49 20.76 1.04
CA VAL A 248 27.69 21.10 1.82
C VAL A 248 28.76 20.03 1.61
N LYS A 249 28.40 18.74 1.58
CA LYS A 249 29.33 17.66 1.26
C LYS A 249 29.98 17.87 -0.12
N MET A 250 29.21 18.22 -1.13
CA MET A 250 29.73 18.55 -2.46
C MET A 250 30.62 19.79 -2.45
N LEU A 251 30.25 20.87 -1.77
CA LEU A 251 31.10 22.08 -1.63
C LEU A 251 32.46 21.75 -1.01
N ARG A 252 32.52 20.82 -0.05
CA ARG A 252 33.76 20.37 0.60
C ARG A 252 34.68 19.58 -0.34
N LEU A 253 34.20 19.12 -1.51
CA LEU A 253 35.02 18.50 -2.55
C LEU A 253 35.73 19.54 -3.45
N HIS A 254 35.37 20.82 -3.34
CA HIS A 254 35.95 21.89 -4.15
C HIS A 254 37.47 21.99 -3.96
N GLY A 255 38.23 22.15 -5.05
CA GLY A 255 39.69 22.13 -5.02
C GLY A 255 40.35 23.18 -4.12
N SER A 256 39.63 24.26 -3.79
CA SER A 256 40.11 25.29 -2.84
C SER A 256 40.28 24.81 -1.39
N TYR A 257 39.79 23.61 -1.03
CA TYR A 257 40.08 22.98 0.27
C TYR A 257 41.39 22.19 0.29
N ASN A 258 42.05 22.01 -0.87
CA ASN A 258 43.34 21.34 -0.92
C ASN A 258 44.41 22.19 -0.23
N LEU A 259 45.05 21.61 0.79
CA LEU A 259 46.03 22.29 1.64
C LEU A 259 47.17 22.92 0.83
N ASP A 260 47.57 22.28 -0.26
CA ASP A 260 48.68 22.70 -1.13
C ASP A 260 48.35 23.95 -1.98
N GLN A 261 47.09 24.36 -2.07
CA GLN A 261 46.62 25.46 -2.93
C GLN A 261 46.00 26.64 -2.17
N LEU A 262 45.95 26.58 -0.83
CA LEU A 262 45.25 27.55 0.01
C LEU A 262 45.76 29.00 -0.17
N ASN A 263 47.06 29.20 -0.34
CA ASN A 263 47.64 30.54 -0.47
C ASN A 263 47.22 31.25 -1.77
N ASP A 264 47.06 30.51 -2.88
CA ASP A 264 46.72 31.08 -4.18
C ASP A 264 45.20 31.22 -4.39
N ARG A 265 44.41 30.48 -3.59
CA ARG A 265 42.93 30.40 -3.72
C ARG A 265 42.19 30.85 -2.46
N GLU A 266 42.84 31.63 -1.59
CA GLU A 266 42.28 32.04 -0.29
C GLU A 266 40.91 32.74 -0.42
N THR A 267 40.78 33.69 -1.35
CA THR A 267 39.49 34.38 -1.59
C THR A 267 38.41 33.40 -2.08
N GLU A 268 38.78 32.46 -2.95
CA GLU A 268 37.85 31.46 -3.48
C GLU A 268 37.40 30.51 -2.37
N ASN A 269 38.35 30.04 -1.54
CA ASN A 269 38.04 29.25 -0.35
C ASN A 269 37.12 30.01 0.60
N GLY A 270 37.41 31.28 0.89
CA GLY A 270 36.58 32.12 1.74
C GLY A 270 35.14 32.31 1.22
N LEU A 271 34.97 32.43 -0.10
CA LEU A 271 33.64 32.51 -0.72
C LEU A 271 32.89 31.17 -0.66
N VAL A 272 33.56 30.06 -0.96
CA VAL A 272 32.99 28.70 -0.85
C VAL A 272 32.57 28.42 0.60
N GLU A 273 33.42 28.75 1.57
CA GLU A 273 33.14 28.60 3.00
C GLU A 273 31.98 29.49 3.44
N ALA A 274 31.94 30.76 3.01
CA ALA A 274 30.86 31.67 3.36
C ALA A 274 29.50 31.16 2.86
N VAL A 275 29.44 30.62 1.64
CA VAL A 275 28.23 29.99 1.09
C VAL A 275 27.88 28.72 1.86
N ALA A 276 28.86 27.85 2.14
CA ALA A 276 28.63 26.62 2.92
C ALA A 276 28.08 26.91 4.33
N VAL A 277 28.60 27.95 5.01
CA VAL A 277 28.12 28.39 6.32
C VAL A 277 26.70 28.94 6.25
N LEU A 278 26.37 29.73 5.21
CA LEU A 278 25.01 30.25 5.03
C LEU A 278 24.01 29.12 4.79
N ILE A 279 24.37 28.10 4.00
CA ILE A 279 23.55 26.91 3.78
C ILE A 279 23.38 26.13 5.10
N SER A 280 24.47 25.93 5.83
CA SER A 280 24.47 25.22 7.12
C SER A 280 23.61 25.90 8.20
N LYS A 281 23.38 27.22 8.07
CA LYS A 281 22.59 28.03 9.00
C LYS A 281 21.20 28.37 8.48
N MET A 282 20.74 27.70 7.42
CA MET A 282 19.40 27.92 6.90
C MET A 282 18.35 27.70 8.01
N PRO A 283 17.46 28.68 8.28
CA PRO A 283 16.44 28.51 9.32
C PRO A 283 15.45 27.40 8.98
N ARG A 284 15.05 26.62 9.98
CA ARG A 284 14.17 25.44 9.89
C ARG A 284 13.04 25.52 10.91
N ARG A 285 11.83 25.12 10.52
CA ARG A 285 10.61 25.00 11.34
C ARG A 285 10.39 23.62 11.91
N ARG A 286 11.05 22.59 11.36
CA ARG A 286 10.82 21.20 11.75
C ARG A 286 11.01 20.93 13.26
N PRO A 287 10.20 20.06 13.89
CA PRO A 287 10.22 19.81 15.33
C PRO A 287 11.47 19.07 15.82
N GLU A 288 12.08 18.24 14.98
CA GLU A 288 13.29 17.48 15.30
C GLU A 288 14.29 17.58 14.15
N LEU A 289 15.57 17.70 14.51
CA LEU A 289 16.69 17.71 13.58
C LEU A 289 17.55 16.49 13.94
N ALA A 290 17.62 15.51 13.05
CA ALA A 290 18.42 14.31 13.29
C ALA A 290 19.90 14.69 13.47
N SER A 291 20.64 13.87 14.20
CA SER A 291 22.08 14.09 14.40
C SER A 291 22.80 14.16 13.06
N GLY A 292 23.45 15.29 12.77
CA GLY A 292 24.17 15.52 11.52
C GLY A 292 23.42 16.32 10.45
N MET A 293 22.11 16.54 10.58
CA MET A 293 21.34 17.38 9.65
C MET A 293 21.65 18.87 9.83
N LEU A 294 21.79 19.59 8.72
CA LEU A 294 22.08 21.03 8.72
C LEU A 294 20.85 21.93 8.90
N GLY A 295 21.08 23.12 9.46
CA GLY A 295 20.11 24.20 9.64
C GLY A 295 19.91 24.63 11.11
N GLU A 296 19.32 25.82 11.31
CA GLU A 296 19.03 26.37 12.64
C GLU A 296 17.53 26.23 12.96
N LYS A 297 17.19 25.60 14.08
CA LYS A 297 15.80 25.23 14.44
C LYS A 297 15.03 26.36 15.15
N TYR A 298 13.78 26.56 14.76
CA TYR A 298 12.88 27.55 15.36
C TYR A 298 11.45 27.03 15.59
N MET A 299 11.04 27.00 16.86
CA MET A 299 9.72 26.46 17.27
C MET A 299 8.56 27.43 17.07
N SER A 300 8.79 28.74 17.18
CA SER A 300 7.75 29.75 17.01
C SER A 300 7.77 30.32 15.59
N LYS A 301 6.59 30.55 15.01
CA LYS A 301 6.46 31.19 13.68
C LYS A 301 7.14 32.57 13.63
N PRO A 302 6.95 33.47 14.63
CA PRO A 302 7.64 34.76 14.65
C PRO A 302 9.17 34.67 14.69
N ASP A 303 9.73 33.79 15.52
CA ASP A 303 11.18 33.66 15.66
C ASP A 303 11.82 33.08 14.40
N PHE A 304 11.14 32.12 13.78
CA PHE A 304 11.51 31.59 12.48
C PHE A 304 11.54 32.70 11.43
N MET A 305 10.46 33.47 11.28
CA MET A 305 10.38 34.53 10.26
C MET A 305 11.46 35.59 10.44
N LYS A 306 11.69 36.03 11.69
CA LYS A 306 12.76 36.98 12.00
C LYS A 306 14.14 36.44 11.60
N SER A 307 14.39 35.16 11.86
CA SER A 307 15.67 34.52 11.55
C SER A 307 15.82 34.26 10.04
N TRP A 308 14.74 33.89 9.36
CA TRP A 308 14.65 33.75 7.91
C TRP A 308 14.97 35.05 7.18
N GLU A 309 14.36 36.17 7.61
CA GLU A 309 14.64 37.50 7.06
C GLU A 309 16.09 37.93 7.31
N LYS A 310 16.62 37.68 8.50
CA LYS A 310 18.02 37.96 8.84
C LYS A 310 18.98 37.15 7.96
N TRP A 311 18.70 35.86 7.78
CA TRP A 311 19.48 34.98 6.91
C TRP A 311 19.46 35.46 5.45
N ARG A 312 18.28 35.84 4.92
CA ARG A 312 18.16 36.46 3.59
C ARG A 312 18.93 37.78 3.47
N ALA A 313 18.94 38.61 4.51
CA ALA A 313 19.74 39.85 4.52
C ALA A 313 21.26 39.56 4.43
N GLN A 314 21.74 38.48 5.07
CA GLN A 314 23.12 38.04 4.95
C GLN A 314 23.46 37.54 3.55
N LEU A 315 22.56 36.78 2.92
CA LEU A 315 22.69 36.36 1.52
C LEU A 315 22.80 37.56 0.58
N THR A 316 21.91 38.54 0.72
CA THR A 316 21.93 39.77 -0.09
C THR A 316 23.23 40.55 0.11
N LYS A 317 23.72 40.63 1.35
CA LYS A 317 25.00 41.30 1.66
C LYS A 317 26.19 40.57 1.02
N LEU A 318 26.20 39.25 1.03
CA LEU A 318 27.26 38.48 0.37
C LEU A 318 27.16 38.65 -1.15
N ASN A 319 25.96 38.58 -1.73
CA ASN A 319 25.73 38.71 -3.17
C ASN A 319 26.20 40.09 -3.72
N SER A 320 26.15 41.15 -2.92
CA SER A 320 26.63 42.49 -3.29
C SER A 320 28.09 42.78 -2.89
N SER A 321 28.83 41.79 -2.40
CA SER A 321 30.20 41.98 -1.92
C SER A 321 31.22 42.25 -3.04
N ALA A 322 32.25 43.04 -2.75
CA ALA A 322 33.39 43.23 -3.65
C ALA A 322 34.26 41.97 -3.81
N TYR A 323 34.16 40.99 -2.89
CA TYR A 323 34.94 39.75 -2.93
C TYR A 323 34.73 38.95 -4.24
N TRP A 324 33.60 39.11 -4.94
CA TRP A 324 33.36 38.46 -6.23
C TRP A 324 34.32 38.89 -7.34
N ILE A 325 34.83 40.13 -7.28
CA ILE A 325 35.78 40.65 -8.27
C ILE A 325 37.14 39.96 -8.11
N HIS A 326 37.47 39.57 -6.88
CA HIS A 326 38.73 38.92 -6.51
C HIS A 326 38.68 37.38 -6.65
N CYS A 327 37.53 36.81 -7.00
CA CYS A 327 37.41 35.40 -7.36
C CYS A 327 37.83 35.23 -8.83
N SER A 328 39.03 34.67 -9.04
CA SER A 328 39.64 34.51 -10.37
C SER A 328 39.02 33.34 -11.13
N HIS A 329 38.65 32.27 -10.43
CA HIS A 329 38.02 31.11 -11.02
C HIS A 329 36.59 31.39 -11.48
N HIS A 330 36.41 31.51 -12.80
CA HIS A 330 35.13 31.91 -13.41
C HIS A 330 33.98 30.97 -13.04
N GLN A 331 34.18 29.65 -13.15
CA GLN A 331 33.12 28.67 -12.87
C GLN A 331 32.71 28.67 -11.40
N THR A 332 33.68 28.83 -10.48
CA THR A 332 33.39 28.95 -9.04
C THR A 332 32.58 30.21 -8.75
N ARG A 333 32.96 31.34 -9.34
CA ARG A 333 32.23 32.60 -9.16
C ARG A 333 30.78 32.49 -9.65
N GLU A 334 30.56 32.00 -10.86
CA GLU A 334 29.22 31.88 -11.44
C GLU A 334 28.38 30.82 -10.73
N GLY A 335 28.99 29.68 -10.37
CA GLY A 335 28.36 28.62 -9.61
C GLY A 335 27.85 29.08 -8.24
N LEU A 336 28.72 29.72 -7.44
CA LEU A 336 28.33 30.25 -6.13
C LEU A 336 27.29 31.36 -6.23
N LYS A 337 27.36 32.24 -7.25
CA LYS A 337 26.32 33.25 -7.50
C LYS A 337 24.98 32.61 -7.85
N SER A 338 24.96 31.56 -8.67
CA SER A 338 23.75 30.80 -8.98
C SER A 338 23.12 30.22 -7.71
N MET A 339 23.93 29.62 -6.82
CA MET A 339 23.46 29.11 -5.52
C MET A 339 22.87 30.22 -4.64
N LEU A 340 23.45 31.42 -4.64
CA LEU A 340 22.89 32.57 -3.92
C LEU A 340 21.54 33.02 -4.49
N GLN A 341 21.38 33.01 -5.82
CA GLN A 341 20.09 33.34 -6.44
C GLN A 341 19.00 32.32 -6.07
N ILE A 342 19.35 31.03 -6.00
CA ILE A 342 18.46 29.97 -5.52
C ILE A 342 18.02 30.24 -4.08
N MET A 343 18.97 30.48 -3.16
CA MET A 343 18.64 30.76 -1.75
C MET A 343 17.85 32.07 -1.55
N LEU A 344 18.04 33.05 -2.43
CA LEU A 344 17.24 34.29 -2.46
C LEU A 344 15.85 34.08 -3.10
N GLY A 345 15.55 32.91 -3.65
CA GLY A 345 14.25 32.58 -4.23
C GLY A 345 14.00 33.22 -5.59
N ASP A 346 15.05 33.43 -6.40
CA ASP A 346 14.89 33.88 -7.78
C ASP A 346 14.18 32.80 -8.63
N VAL A 347 12.99 33.11 -9.13
CA VAL A 347 12.11 32.14 -9.80
C VAL A 347 12.77 31.52 -11.04
N ASN A 348 13.55 32.29 -11.79
CA ASN A 348 14.23 31.81 -12.98
C ASN A 348 15.34 30.81 -12.60
N SER A 349 16.13 31.14 -11.59
CA SER A 349 17.19 30.27 -11.07
C SER A 349 16.62 28.96 -10.51
N LEU A 350 15.53 29.01 -9.75
CA LEU A 350 14.83 27.81 -9.25
C LEU A 350 14.28 26.95 -10.41
N SER A 351 13.70 27.58 -11.43
CA SER A 351 13.19 26.89 -12.62
C SER A 351 14.30 26.22 -13.44
N ILE A 352 15.48 26.84 -13.55
CA ILE A 352 16.63 26.26 -14.23
C ILE A 352 17.23 25.09 -13.43
N ALA A 353 17.27 25.21 -12.10
CA ALA A 353 17.86 24.22 -11.20
C ALA A 353 17.00 22.95 -11.04
N THR A 354 15.71 22.99 -11.35
CA THR A 354 14.78 21.86 -11.22
C THR A 354 14.43 21.26 -12.59
N HIS A 355 13.98 20.02 -12.63
CA HIS A 355 13.67 19.25 -13.84
C HIS A 355 12.19 18.97 -14.00
N HIS A 356 11.44 18.70 -12.93
CA HIS A 356 9.98 18.53 -12.99
C HIS A 356 9.22 19.51 -12.08
N TRP A 357 7.89 19.56 -12.23
CA TRP A 357 7.07 20.58 -11.57
C TRP A 357 6.99 20.41 -10.05
N ILE A 358 7.08 19.19 -9.51
CA ILE A 358 7.05 18.93 -8.05
C ILE A 358 8.33 19.47 -7.40
N GLU A 359 9.49 19.21 -8.01
CA GLU A 359 10.78 19.79 -7.60
C GLU A 359 10.69 21.33 -7.55
N LEU A 360 10.17 21.95 -8.61
CA LEU A 360 9.98 23.41 -8.66
C LEU A 360 9.00 23.91 -7.60
N PHE A 361 7.90 23.18 -7.40
CA PHE A 361 6.88 23.49 -6.40
C PHE A 361 7.46 23.48 -4.99
N ILE A 362 8.17 22.42 -4.61
CA ILE A 362 8.84 22.30 -3.30
C ILE A 362 9.91 23.38 -3.15
N SER A 363 10.67 23.66 -4.21
CA SER A 363 11.69 24.71 -4.20
C SER A 363 11.11 26.10 -3.93
N GLN A 364 9.95 26.43 -4.53
CA GLN A 364 9.26 27.69 -4.27
C GLN A 364 8.64 27.75 -2.86
N LEU A 365 8.12 26.63 -2.34
CA LEU A 365 7.71 26.56 -0.94
C LEU A 365 8.88 26.83 -0.01
N LEU A 366 10.05 26.26 -0.28
CA LEU A 366 11.21 26.41 0.59
C LEU A 366 11.78 27.83 0.57
N TYR A 367 12.05 28.40 -0.62
CA TYR A 367 12.82 29.65 -0.75
C TYR A 367 11.98 30.92 -0.91
N ILE A 368 10.71 30.82 -1.29
CA ILE A 368 9.82 31.96 -1.51
C ILE A 368 8.72 32.03 -0.45
N ARG A 369 8.11 30.88 -0.11
CA ARG A 369 6.93 30.80 0.79
C ARG A 369 7.15 29.80 1.93
N PRO A 370 8.10 30.06 2.85
CA PRO A 370 8.55 29.08 3.85
C PRO A 370 7.50 28.73 4.92
N LEU A 371 6.34 29.39 4.90
CA LEU A 371 5.19 29.07 5.72
C LEU A 371 4.03 28.63 4.82
N SER A 372 3.41 27.50 5.15
CA SER A 372 2.23 26.96 4.47
C SER A 372 1.08 27.97 4.47
N VAL A 373 0.42 28.18 3.32
CA VAL A 373 -0.65 29.17 3.13
C VAL A 373 -2.02 28.51 2.85
N GLY A 374 -2.20 27.27 3.30
CA GLY A 374 -3.39 26.44 3.02
C GLY A 374 -3.34 25.75 1.64
N LEU A 375 -4.20 24.74 1.44
CA LEU A 375 -4.21 23.89 0.25
C LEU A 375 -4.56 24.65 -1.03
N GLU A 376 -5.54 25.54 -1.01
CA GLU A 376 -5.92 26.36 -2.18
C GLU A 376 -4.73 27.17 -2.74
N SER A 377 -3.95 27.79 -1.85
CA SER A 377 -2.75 28.54 -2.24
C SER A 377 -1.67 27.61 -2.80
N MET A 378 -1.48 26.43 -2.20
CA MET A 378 -0.54 25.41 -2.68
C MET A 378 -0.96 24.87 -4.05
N TYR A 379 -2.25 24.61 -4.26
CA TYR A 379 -2.79 24.20 -5.56
C TYR A 379 -2.53 25.25 -6.63
N SER A 380 -2.81 26.52 -6.34
CA SER A 380 -2.53 27.63 -7.28
C SER A 380 -1.03 27.74 -7.63
N LEU A 381 -0.16 27.39 -6.69
CA LEU A 381 1.29 27.37 -6.89
C LEU A 381 1.71 26.16 -7.75
N ALA A 382 1.15 24.99 -7.47
CA ALA A 382 1.37 23.78 -8.25
C ALA A 382 0.95 23.98 -9.71
N GLN A 383 -0.23 24.57 -9.96
CA GLN A 383 -0.68 24.91 -11.32
C GLN A 383 0.31 25.82 -12.07
N LYS A 384 0.88 26.83 -11.40
CA LYS A 384 1.91 27.69 -11.99
C LYS A 384 3.20 26.92 -12.29
N CYS A 385 3.61 26.01 -11.40
CA CYS A 385 4.78 25.17 -11.63
C CYS A 385 4.57 24.20 -12.80
N ILE A 386 3.38 23.64 -12.95
CA ILE A 386 2.99 22.79 -14.09
C ILE A 386 3.03 23.59 -15.40
N GLN A 387 2.58 24.85 -15.41
CA GLN A 387 2.68 25.71 -16.60
C GLN A 387 4.14 25.97 -17.00
N LEU A 388 5.04 26.12 -16.03
CA LEU A 388 6.46 26.34 -16.26
C LEU A 388 7.21 25.07 -16.65
N LYS A 389 6.77 23.91 -16.14
CA LYS A 389 7.35 22.59 -16.41
C LYS A 389 6.25 21.56 -16.71
N PRO A 390 5.65 21.60 -17.91
CA PRO A 390 4.59 20.67 -18.28
C PRO A 390 5.08 19.23 -18.28
N SER A 391 4.36 18.35 -17.59
CA SER A 391 4.59 16.90 -17.66
C SER A 391 3.58 16.26 -18.62
N SER A 392 4.06 15.53 -19.63
CA SER A 392 3.21 14.79 -20.56
C SER A 392 2.74 13.44 -20.02
N THR A 393 3.24 12.98 -18.87
CA THR A 393 2.94 11.67 -18.30
C THR A 393 1.91 11.75 -17.18
N SER A 394 0.97 10.79 -17.17
CA SER A 394 -0.01 10.60 -16.10
C SER A 394 0.60 9.78 -14.96
N HIS A 395 1.65 10.33 -14.34
CA HIS A 395 2.34 9.66 -13.25
C HIS A 395 1.41 9.53 -12.03
N LYS A 396 1.23 8.32 -11.49
CA LYS A 396 0.22 8.07 -10.44
C LYS A 396 0.39 8.93 -9.18
N LEU A 397 1.63 9.18 -8.73
CA LEU A 397 1.89 10.08 -7.59
C LEU A 397 1.59 11.56 -7.91
N VAL A 398 1.72 11.98 -9.18
CA VAL A 398 1.36 13.34 -9.62
C VAL A 398 -0.15 13.53 -9.52
N VAL A 399 -0.92 12.58 -10.06
CA VAL A 399 -2.39 12.64 -10.01
C VAL A 399 -2.89 12.61 -8.56
N LEU A 400 -2.30 11.75 -7.73
CA LEU A 400 -2.61 11.67 -6.30
C LEU A 400 -2.33 13.00 -5.60
N MET A 401 -1.15 13.59 -5.78
CA MET A 401 -0.77 14.88 -5.19
C MET A 401 -1.73 16.00 -5.62
N MET A 402 -2.13 16.03 -6.89
CA MET A 402 -3.08 17.02 -7.37
C MET A 402 -4.46 16.86 -6.71
N GLY A 403 -4.96 15.63 -6.58
CA GLY A 403 -6.22 15.38 -5.86
C GLY A 403 -6.18 15.82 -4.40
N ILE A 404 -5.03 15.64 -3.74
CA ILE A 404 -4.80 16.12 -2.36
C ILE A 404 -4.79 17.65 -2.30
N LEU A 405 -4.08 18.31 -3.21
CA LEU A 405 -4.01 19.78 -3.25
C LEU A 405 -5.35 20.44 -3.59
N GLU A 406 -6.20 19.76 -4.37
CA GLU A 406 -7.58 20.15 -4.64
C GLU A 406 -8.55 19.89 -3.47
N GLU A 407 -8.07 19.27 -2.39
CA GLU A 407 -8.87 18.88 -1.23
C GLU A 407 -10.05 17.95 -1.62
N ASN A 408 -9.86 17.14 -2.68
CA ASN A 408 -10.91 16.28 -3.22
C ASN A 408 -10.68 14.82 -2.84
N THR A 409 -11.25 14.42 -1.69
CA THR A 409 -11.14 13.06 -1.15
C THR A 409 -11.66 11.97 -2.10
N GLU A 410 -12.69 12.25 -2.92
CA GLU A 410 -13.20 11.28 -3.89
C GLU A 410 -12.20 11.04 -5.03
N VAL A 411 -11.52 12.08 -5.51
CA VAL A 411 -10.46 11.98 -6.53
C VAL A 411 -9.25 11.22 -5.96
N VAL A 412 -8.86 11.51 -4.72
CA VAL A 412 -7.78 10.79 -4.03
C VAL A 412 -8.10 9.29 -3.94
N LEU A 413 -9.32 8.92 -3.56
CA LEU A 413 -9.76 7.53 -3.50
C LEU A 413 -9.85 6.87 -4.88
N ALA A 414 -10.36 7.58 -5.88
CA ALA A 414 -10.44 7.07 -7.24
C ALA A 414 -9.03 6.78 -7.79
N GLU A 415 -8.06 7.65 -7.53
CA GLU A 415 -6.66 7.42 -7.93
C GLU A 415 -6.03 6.27 -7.14
N CYS A 416 -6.29 6.16 -5.83
CA CYS A 416 -5.87 5.01 -5.04
C CYS A 416 -6.41 3.69 -5.61
N SER A 417 -7.68 3.67 -6.01
CA SER A 417 -8.35 2.49 -6.57
C SER A 417 -7.85 2.14 -7.97
N ARG A 418 -7.55 3.15 -8.79
CA ARG A 418 -7.11 2.99 -10.17
C ARG A 418 -5.65 2.58 -10.29
N SER A 419 -4.78 3.17 -9.47
CA SER A 419 -3.33 3.10 -9.64
C SER A 419 -2.63 2.22 -8.60
N PHE A 420 -3.35 1.75 -7.59
CA PHE A 420 -2.83 0.90 -6.52
C PHE A 420 -3.80 -0.25 -6.23
N SER A 421 -3.36 -1.21 -5.41
CA SER A 421 -4.18 -2.36 -5.04
C SER A 421 -5.39 -2.01 -4.15
N PRO A 422 -6.44 -2.87 -4.12
CA PRO A 422 -7.58 -2.70 -3.19
C PRO A 422 -7.18 -2.63 -1.71
N TRP A 423 -6.02 -3.18 -1.35
CA TRP A 423 -5.43 -3.00 -0.02
C TRP A 423 -5.20 -1.52 0.29
N MET A 424 -4.62 -0.75 -0.64
CA MET A 424 -4.33 0.68 -0.46
C MET A 424 -5.62 1.43 -0.11
N VAL A 425 -6.69 1.23 -0.87
CA VAL A 425 -7.95 1.96 -0.63
C VAL A 425 -8.59 1.58 0.70
N ALA A 426 -8.65 0.28 1.01
CA ALA A 426 -9.25 -0.22 2.25
C ALA A 426 -8.57 0.34 3.51
N HIS A 427 -7.28 0.65 3.42
CA HIS A 427 -6.47 1.17 4.52
C HIS A 427 -6.30 2.70 4.50
N ALA A 428 -6.19 3.32 3.32
CA ALA A 428 -6.07 4.78 3.16
C ALA A 428 -7.30 5.54 3.69
N ILE A 429 -8.49 4.93 3.65
CA ILE A 429 -9.70 5.52 4.26
C ILE A 429 -9.48 5.83 5.75
N GLU A 430 -8.67 5.05 6.48
CA GLU A 430 -8.36 5.35 7.88
C GLU A 430 -7.57 6.66 8.03
N LEU A 431 -6.65 6.94 7.10
CA LEU A 431 -5.88 8.19 7.06
C LEU A 431 -6.77 9.37 6.64
N LEU A 432 -7.56 9.20 5.59
CA LEU A 432 -8.43 10.25 5.03
C LEU A 432 -9.47 10.75 6.03
N THR A 433 -9.95 9.87 6.91
CA THR A 433 -10.94 10.19 7.95
C THR A 433 -10.32 10.66 9.28
N ALA A 434 -8.99 10.72 9.39
CA ALA A 434 -8.33 11.00 10.67
C ALA A 434 -8.43 12.48 11.10
N GLY A 435 -8.36 13.39 10.13
CA GLY A 435 -8.26 14.83 10.36
C GLY A 435 -9.33 15.70 9.72
N SER A 436 -10.26 15.13 8.95
CA SER A 436 -11.34 15.87 8.27
C SER A 436 -12.71 15.29 8.59
N ASP A 437 -13.57 16.11 9.20
CA ASP A 437 -14.95 15.77 9.50
C ASP A 437 -15.77 15.62 8.20
N GLU A 438 -15.45 16.41 7.18
CA GLU A 438 -16.07 16.35 5.85
C GLU A 438 -15.76 15.01 5.17
N ALA A 439 -14.50 14.57 5.21
CA ALA A 439 -14.09 13.28 4.69
C ALA A 439 -14.71 12.11 5.49
N ASP A 440 -14.74 12.21 6.82
CA ASP A 440 -15.38 11.19 7.66
C ASP A 440 -16.88 11.08 7.37
N PHE A 441 -17.58 12.20 7.22
CA PHE A 441 -18.99 12.21 6.82
C PHE A 441 -19.17 11.57 5.43
N LEU A 442 -18.46 12.06 4.42
CA LEU A 442 -18.57 11.61 3.02
C LEU A 442 -18.34 10.10 2.85
N LEU A 443 -17.38 9.55 3.60
CA LEU A 443 -16.94 8.15 3.47
C LEU A 443 -17.74 7.17 4.31
N ASN A 444 -18.37 7.62 5.39
CA ASN A 444 -19.26 6.80 6.21
C ASN A 444 -20.74 6.94 5.84
N GLU A 445 -21.13 7.95 5.04
CA GLU A 445 -22.52 8.13 4.61
C GLU A 445 -23.01 6.96 3.73
N ASP A 446 -24.20 6.46 4.06
CA ASP A 446 -24.87 5.40 3.31
C ASP A 446 -25.41 5.91 1.98
N ARG A 447 -25.05 5.26 0.88
CA ARG A 447 -25.50 5.66 -0.45
C ARG A 447 -26.48 4.64 -1.05
N SER A 448 -27.65 5.11 -1.47
CA SER A 448 -28.70 4.26 -2.05
C SER A 448 -28.25 3.56 -3.34
N ASN A 449 -27.46 4.24 -4.17
CA ASN A 449 -26.86 3.69 -5.39
C ASN A 449 -25.80 2.61 -5.12
N LEU A 450 -25.29 2.49 -3.89
CA LEU A 450 -24.39 1.41 -3.46
C LEU A 450 -25.14 0.27 -2.75
N GLY A 451 -26.48 0.22 -2.84
CA GLY A 451 -27.27 -0.76 -2.09
C GLY A 451 -27.35 -0.43 -0.60
N GLY A 452 -27.25 0.85 -0.26
CA GLY A 452 -27.37 1.35 1.11
C GLY A 452 -26.14 1.11 1.97
N ILE A 453 -24.95 0.92 1.39
CA ILE A 453 -23.67 0.90 2.12
C ILE A 453 -22.88 2.19 1.88
N SER A 454 -21.89 2.44 2.74
CA SER A 454 -20.96 3.56 2.60
C SER A 454 -19.79 3.23 1.67
N ILE A 455 -19.07 4.27 1.20
CA ILE A 455 -17.83 4.09 0.42
C ILE A 455 -16.81 3.26 1.20
N LYS A 456 -16.68 3.54 2.50
CA LYS A 456 -15.78 2.80 3.39
C LYS A 456 -16.12 1.32 3.44
N GLU A 457 -17.40 0.99 3.61
CA GLU A 457 -17.83 -0.41 3.61
C GLU A 457 -17.60 -1.06 2.25
N LEU A 458 -17.93 -0.37 1.15
CA LEU A 458 -17.70 -0.86 -0.21
C LEU A 458 -16.24 -1.30 -0.44
N TYR A 459 -15.26 -0.43 -0.16
CA TYR A 459 -13.86 -0.76 -0.43
C TYR A 459 -13.29 -1.84 0.51
N ARG A 460 -13.78 -1.91 1.76
CA ARG A 460 -13.45 -3.02 2.65
C ARG A 460 -14.01 -4.35 2.16
N LEU A 461 -15.24 -4.36 1.63
CA LEU A 461 -15.85 -5.55 1.04
C LEU A 461 -15.10 -6.00 -0.22
N ILE A 462 -14.71 -5.06 -1.09
CA ILE A 462 -13.89 -5.35 -2.28
C ILE A 462 -12.56 -5.99 -1.85
N TYR A 463 -11.87 -5.41 -0.88
CA TYR A 463 -10.60 -5.98 -0.43
C TYR A 463 -10.78 -7.34 0.26
N ALA A 464 -11.82 -7.51 1.07
CA ALA A 464 -12.16 -8.80 1.66
C ALA A 464 -12.47 -9.86 0.61
N GLN A 465 -13.12 -9.50 -0.51
CA GLN A 465 -13.38 -10.41 -1.63
C GLN A 465 -12.08 -10.82 -2.32
N VAL A 466 -11.13 -9.89 -2.51
CA VAL A 466 -9.78 -10.21 -3.02
C VAL A 466 -9.09 -11.21 -2.11
N LEU A 467 -9.10 -10.97 -0.80
CA LEU A 467 -8.50 -11.89 0.19
C LEU A 467 -9.17 -13.27 0.16
N SER A 468 -10.50 -13.29 0.09
CA SER A 468 -11.35 -14.49 0.05
C SER A 468 -11.06 -15.38 -1.15
N SER A 469 -10.64 -14.79 -2.27
CA SER A 469 -10.41 -15.53 -3.50
C SER A 469 -9.16 -16.41 -3.48
N HIS A 470 -8.20 -16.11 -2.61
CA HIS A 470 -6.90 -16.76 -2.64
C HIS A 470 -6.72 -17.74 -1.46
N PRO A 471 -6.30 -19.00 -1.71
CA PRO A 471 -6.26 -20.06 -0.69
C PRO A 471 -5.38 -19.77 0.54
N LEU A 472 -4.38 -18.90 0.37
CA LEU A 472 -3.47 -18.52 1.45
C LEU A 472 -3.89 -17.24 2.18
N THR A 473 -4.93 -16.52 1.76
CA THR A 473 -5.30 -15.23 2.37
C THR A 473 -6.75 -15.17 2.83
N TRP A 474 -7.60 -16.12 2.44
CA TRP A 474 -9.01 -16.12 2.88
C TRP A 474 -9.16 -16.12 4.40
N GLN A 475 -8.18 -16.67 5.14
CA GLN A 475 -8.19 -16.74 6.62
C GLN A 475 -8.16 -15.36 7.29
N ILE A 476 -7.67 -14.33 6.60
CA ILE A 476 -7.60 -12.96 7.12
C ILE A 476 -8.74 -12.08 6.62
N ALA A 477 -9.52 -12.53 5.63
CA ALA A 477 -10.72 -11.82 5.16
C ALA A 477 -11.78 -11.57 6.25
N PRO A 478 -12.05 -12.50 7.21
CA PRO A 478 -13.03 -12.28 8.27
C PRO A 478 -12.81 -11.01 9.08
N ILE A 479 -11.56 -10.58 9.26
CA ILE A 479 -11.21 -9.39 10.05
C ILE A 479 -11.72 -8.11 9.37
N TYR A 480 -11.64 -8.05 8.05
CA TYR A 480 -12.19 -6.95 7.26
C TYR A 480 -13.71 -7.04 7.15
N LEU A 481 -14.26 -8.23 6.93
CA LEU A 481 -15.71 -8.45 6.85
C LEU A 481 -16.41 -8.08 8.16
N ALA A 482 -15.84 -8.43 9.31
CA ALA A 482 -16.40 -8.09 10.63
C ALA A 482 -16.36 -6.58 10.92
N SER A 483 -15.54 -5.81 10.21
CA SER A 483 -15.51 -4.35 10.30
C SER A 483 -16.57 -3.66 9.43
N CYS A 484 -17.34 -4.42 8.64
CA CYS A 484 -18.41 -3.92 7.78
C CYS A 484 -19.77 -4.14 8.45
N MET A 485 -20.53 -3.06 8.68
CA MET A 485 -21.71 -3.09 9.54
C MET A 485 -22.95 -3.70 8.86
N LYS A 486 -23.06 -3.65 7.53
CA LYS A 486 -24.29 -4.01 6.82
C LYS A 486 -24.20 -5.36 6.12
N GLN A 487 -23.20 -5.55 5.27
CA GLN A 487 -23.09 -6.73 4.42
C GLN A 487 -21.98 -7.69 4.85
N GLY A 488 -21.09 -7.25 5.74
CA GLY A 488 -19.90 -7.99 6.17
C GLY A 488 -20.18 -9.41 6.68
N MET A 489 -21.10 -9.53 7.64
CA MET A 489 -21.42 -10.81 8.26
C MET A 489 -22.06 -11.81 7.28
N ALA A 490 -22.98 -11.36 6.43
CA ALA A 490 -23.60 -12.23 5.43
C ALA A 490 -22.55 -12.77 4.43
N LEU A 491 -21.61 -11.92 4.01
CA LEU A 491 -20.51 -12.34 3.13
C LEU A 491 -19.53 -13.28 3.83
N LEU A 492 -19.31 -13.12 5.15
CA LEU A 492 -18.51 -14.04 5.95
C LEU A 492 -19.16 -15.43 6.01
N GLU A 493 -20.48 -15.51 6.21
CA GLU A 493 -21.20 -16.80 6.20
C GLU A 493 -21.08 -17.51 4.85
N ILE A 494 -21.20 -16.77 3.74
CA ILE A 494 -21.03 -17.29 2.38
C ILE A 494 -19.59 -17.78 2.17
N LEU A 495 -18.60 -16.98 2.57
CA LEU A 495 -17.19 -17.32 2.46
C LEU A 495 -16.90 -18.65 3.16
N LEU A 496 -17.29 -18.78 4.43
CA LEU A 496 -17.04 -19.97 5.23
C LEU A 496 -17.77 -21.19 4.67
N SER A 497 -19.01 -21.01 4.22
CA SER A 497 -19.82 -22.08 3.61
C SER A 497 -19.27 -22.56 2.27
N SER A 498 -18.50 -21.73 1.57
CA SER A 498 -17.88 -22.06 0.28
C SER A 498 -16.55 -22.81 0.39
N GLN A 499 -15.96 -22.89 1.59
CA GLN A 499 -14.64 -23.50 1.77
C GLN A 499 -14.68 -25.03 1.61
N PRO A 500 -13.62 -25.65 1.06
CA PRO A 500 -13.57 -27.08 0.88
C PRO A 500 -13.45 -27.83 2.22
N VAL A 501 -14.39 -28.74 2.50
CA VAL A 501 -14.43 -29.52 3.75
C VAL A 501 -13.53 -30.78 3.74
N HIS A 502 -12.72 -30.99 2.70
CA HIS A 502 -11.96 -32.23 2.53
C HIS A 502 -10.79 -32.38 3.52
N ASN A 503 -10.29 -31.26 4.04
CA ASN A 503 -9.12 -31.17 4.92
C ASN A 503 -9.56 -30.84 6.35
N ASN A 504 -9.33 -31.76 7.30
CA ASN A 504 -9.70 -31.58 8.71
C ASN A 504 -9.05 -30.33 9.34
N ASN A 505 -7.80 -29.99 8.97
CA ASN A 505 -7.12 -28.81 9.52
C ASN A 505 -7.80 -27.52 9.05
N LEU A 506 -8.29 -27.52 7.80
CA LEU A 506 -9.05 -26.39 7.25
C LEU A 506 -10.41 -26.26 7.96
N LEU A 507 -11.10 -27.39 8.17
CA LEU A 507 -12.36 -27.41 8.90
C LEU A 507 -12.23 -26.87 10.32
N LEU A 508 -11.20 -27.28 11.07
CA LEU A 508 -10.94 -26.77 12.42
C LEU A 508 -10.73 -25.25 12.44
N LYS A 509 -10.01 -24.71 11.45
CA LYS A 509 -9.85 -23.25 11.29
C LYS A 509 -11.18 -22.54 11.02
N ILE A 510 -12.02 -23.11 10.15
CA ILE A 510 -13.36 -22.58 9.86
C ILE A 510 -14.20 -22.56 11.15
N LEU A 511 -14.19 -23.65 11.92
CA LEU A 511 -14.94 -23.75 13.17
C LEU A 511 -14.47 -22.71 14.20
N GLU A 512 -13.16 -22.46 14.29
CA GLU A 512 -12.64 -21.43 15.18
C GLU A 512 -13.06 -20.02 14.73
N ILE A 513 -13.06 -19.73 13.43
CA ILE A 513 -13.59 -18.47 12.91
C ILE A 513 -15.09 -18.35 13.22
N CYS A 514 -15.89 -19.40 12.99
CA CYS A 514 -17.31 -19.39 13.34
C CYS A 514 -17.50 -19.12 14.85
N ARG A 515 -16.67 -19.71 15.71
CA ARG A 515 -16.72 -19.50 17.16
C ARG A 515 -16.41 -18.05 17.54
N LEU A 516 -15.41 -17.44 16.90
CA LEU A 516 -15.01 -16.04 17.14
C LEU A 516 -16.09 -15.03 16.73
N TYR A 517 -16.88 -15.35 15.70
CA TYR A 517 -17.94 -14.48 15.16
C TYR A 517 -19.36 -14.96 15.45
N GLU A 518 -19.53 -15.91 16.37
CA GLU A 518 -20.83 -16.45 16.82
C GLU A 518 -21.72 -17.02 15.69
N LEU A 519 -21.10 -17.68 14.70
CA LEU A 519 -21.76 -18.29 13.54
C LEU A 519 -22.09 -19.78 13.75
N ASP A 520 -22.92 -20.08 14.76
CA ASP A 520 -23.26 -21.45 15.17
C ASP A 520 -24.00 -22.25 14.08
N SER A 521 -24.81 -21.56 13.27
CA SER A 521 -25.56 -22.19 12.17
C SER A 521 -24.60 -22.69 11.08
N VAL A 522 -23.62 -21.87 10.71
CA VAL A 522 -22.60 -22.19 9.71
C VAL A 522 -21.68 -23.29 10.22
N SER A 523 -21.22 -23.22 11.48
CA SER A 523 -20.36 -24.26 12.07
C SER A 523 -21.04 -25.63 12.04
N THR A 524 -22.32 -25.69 12.45
CA THR A 524 -23.14 -26.90 12.41
C THR A 524 -23.29 -27.44 11.00
N ASN A 525 -23.57 -26.57 10.02
CA ASN A 525 -23.72 -26.97 8.62
C ASN A 525 -22.40 -27.50 8.03
N MET A 526 -21.27 -26.87 8.34
CA MET A 526 -19.96 -27.33 7.86
C MET A 526 -19.60 -28.70 8.43
N MET A 527 -19.83 -28.95 9.72
CA MET A 527 -19.64 -30.28 10.32
C MET A 527 -20.55 -31.35 9.67
N LYS A 528 -21.80 -31.00 9.34
CA LYS A 528 -22.70 -31.89 8.59
C LYS A 528 -22.16 -32.24 7.21
N VAL A 529 -21.70 -31.24 6.45
CA VAL A 529 -21.16 -31.43 5.10
C VAL A 529 -19.87 -32.26 5.16
N ALA A 530 -18.98 -31.99 6.11
CA ALA A 530 -17.77 -32.78 6.34
C ALA A 530 -18.10 -34.24 6.69
N GLY A 531 -19.05 -34.46 7.61
CA GLY A 531 -19.48 -35.79 8.02
C GLY A 531 -20.01 -36.61 6.84
N VAL A 532 -20.91 -36.03 6.03
CA VAL A 532 -21.43 -36.67 4.81
C VAL A 532 -20.32 -36.93 3.78
N HIS A 533 -19.40 -35.98 3.61
CA HIS A 533 -18.28 -36.13 2.69
C HIS A 533 -17.35 -37.29 3.09
N HIS A 534 -16.91 -37.34 4.34
CA HIS A 534 -16.05 -38.42 4.85
C HIS A 534 -16.74 -39.79 4.78
N TRP A 535 -18.03 -39.84 5.09
CA TRP A 535 -18.84 -41.05 4.95
C TRP A 535 -18.85 -41.58 3.52
N LYS A 536 -19.13 -40.71 2.54
CA LYS A 536 -19.16 -41.08 1.11
C LYS A 536 -17.79 -41.53 0.56
N GLN A 537 -16.70 -41.03 1.13
CA GLN A 537 -15.33 -41.36 0.74
C GLN A 537 -14.76 -42.59 1.49
N GLY A 538 -15.61 -43.41 2.11
CA GLY A 538 -15.19 -44.62 2.84
C GLY A 538 -14.53 -44.38 4.19
N ARG A 539 -14.28 -43.12 4.59
CA ARG A 539 -13.74 -42.74 5.90
C ARG A 539 -14.86 -42.67 6.94
N LYS A 540 -15.51 -43.82 7.17
CA LYS A 540 -16.76 -43.94 7.93
C LYS A 540 -16.64 -43.40 9.37
N GLY A 541 -15.55 -43.70 10.08
CA GLY A 541 -15.31 -43.20 11.45
C GLY A 541 -15.28 -41.68 11.58
N LEU A 542 -14.50 -41.00 10.71
CA LEU A 542 -14.49 -39.53 10.63
C LEU A 542 -15.86 -38.96 10.23
N GLY A 543 -16.59 -39.67 9.36
CA GLY A 543 -17.94 -39.30 8.98
C GLY A 543 -18.90 -39.26 10.18
N VAL A 544 -18.88 -40.31 11.01
CA VAL A 544 -19.70 -40.37 12.24
C VAL A 544 -19.27 -39.33 13.25
N TYR A 545 -17.96 -39.18 13.48
CA TYR A 545 -17.41 -38.18 14.40
C TYR A 545 -17.96 -36.77 14.11
N TRP A 546 -17.84 -36.31 12.86
CA TRP A 546 -18.31 -34.96 12.50
C TRP A 546 -19.83 -34.82 12.55
N LEU A 547 -20.60 -35.87 12.24
CA LEU A 547 -22.06 -35.85 12.40
C LEU A 547 -22.50 -35.82 13.87
N GLN A 548 -21.76 -36.47 14.77
CA GLN A 548 -21.97 -36.38 16.22
C GLN A 548 -21.68 -34.97 16.73
N GLN A 549 -20.55 -34.38 16.35
CA GLN A 549 -20.21 -32.99 16.70
C GLN A 549 -21.28 -32.01 16.17
N ALA A 550 -21.84 -32.27 14.98
CA ALA A 550 -22.93 -31.48 14.41
C ALA A 550 -24.32 -31.75 15.00
N ARG A 551 -24.44 -32.71 15.93
CA ARG A 551 -25.72 -33.19 16.50
C ARG A 551 -26.76 -33.57 15.43
N ASP A 552 -26.33 -34.20 14.34
CA ASP A 552 -27.21 -34.64 13.25
C ASP A 552 -27.77 -36.05 13.52
N GLU A 553 -28.70 -36.12 14.48
CA GLU A 553 -29.32 -37.39 14.89
C GLU A 553 -30.02 -38.10 13.73
N VAL A 554 -30.64 -37.36 12.80
CA VAL A 554 -31.36 -37.95 11.66
C VAL A 554 -30.42 -38.76 10.78
N ARG A 555 -29.25 -38.21 10.42
CA ARG A 555 -28.27 -38.93 9.61
C ARG A 555 -27.58 -40.04 10.40
N LEU A 556 -27.27 -39.80 11.67
CA LEU A 556 -26.69 -40.84 12.54
C LEU A 556 -27.62 -42.04 12.70
N ASN A 557 -28.93 -41.83 12.86
CA ASN A 557 -29.92 -42.89 12.96
C ASN A 557 -30.06 -43.69 11.66
N ARG A 558 -29.99 -43.02 10.49
CA ARG A 558 -29.97 -43.72 9.18
C ARG A 558 -28.69 -44.55 9.00
N ILE A 559 -27.56 -44.03 9.43
CA ILE A 559 -26.29 -44.76 9.44
C ILE A 559 -26.39 -45.98 10.37
N ALA A 560 -26.93 -45.81 11.57
CA ALA A 560 -27.16 -46.90 12.52
C ALA A 560 -28.08 -47.98 11.94
N GLN A 561 -29.19 -47.61 11.30
CA GLN A 561 -30.10 -48.55 10.65
C GLN A 561 -29.44 -49.32 9.49
N THR A 562 -28.72 -48.62 8.61
CA THR A 562 -28.00 -49.28 7.51
C THR A 562 -26.91 -50.22 8.00
N LEU A 563 -26.22 -49.87 9.09
CA LEU A 563 -25.26 -50.77 9.74
C LEU A 563 -25.96 -51.99 10.37
N PHE A 564 -27.09 -51.78 11.05
CA PHE A 564 -27.88 -52.85 11.67
C PHE A 564 -28.39 -53.86 10.62
N ASP A 565 -28.92 -53.37 9.50
CA ASP A 565 -29.38 -54.20 8.37
C ASP A 565 -28.24 -54.99 7.72
N PHE A 566 -27.01 -54.46 7.76
CA PHE A 566 -25.82 -55.13 7.23
C PHE A 566 -25.34 -56.26 8.15
N VAL A 567 -25.40 -56.08 9.47
CA VAL A 567 -25.09 -57.14 10.46
C VAL A 567 -26.10 -58.29 10.39
N GLY A 568 -27.37 -57.99 10.06
CA GLY A 568 -28.42 -58.99 9.90
C GLY A 568 -28.28 -59.88 8.66
N LYS A 569 -27.37 -59.58 7.72
CA LYS A 569 -27.11 -60.37 6.52
C LYS A 569 -25.74 -61.05 6.64
N SER A 570 -25.68 -62.34 6.31
CA SER A 570 -24.50 -63.23 6.45
C SER A 570 -23.16 -62.55 6.11
N ILE A 571 -22.30 -62.42 7.12
CA ILE A 571 -21.02 -61.71 7.09
C ILE A 571 -19.97 -62.55 6.36
N SER A 572 -19.32 -62.00 5.32
CA SER A 572 -18.03 -62.51 4.82
C SER A 572 -16.88 -61.96 5.67
N GLU A 573 -15.78 -62.70 5.83
CA GLU A 573 -14.64 -62.31 6.69
C GLU A 573 -14.00 -60.95 6.33
N GLU A 574 -14.04 -60.53 5.06
CA GLU A 574 -13.56 -59.19 4.63
C GLU A 574 -14.42 -58.05 5.17
N ASN A 575 -15.75 -58.25 5.26
CA ASN A 575 -16.67 -57.25 5.79
C ASN A 575 -16.48 -57.06 7.31
N PHE A 576 -15.96 -58.06 8.02
CA PHE A 576 -15.74 -58.01 9.47
C PHE A 576 -14.52 -57.14 9.86
N LYS A 577 -13.44 -57.17 9.06
CA LYS A 577 -12.25 -56.33 9.30
C LYS A 577 -12.51 -54.84 9.07
N GLU A 578 -13.31 -54.49 8.06
CA GLU A 578 -13.77 -53.10 7.86
C GLU A 578 -14.63 -52.59 9.05
N TRP A 579 -15.32 -53.51 9.70
CA TRP A 579 -16.18 -53.26 10.87
C TRP A 579 -15.38 -53.03 12.15
N GLU A 580 -14.36 -53.85 12.40
CA GLU A 580 -13.50 -53.74 13.57
C GLU A 580 -12.74 -52.40 13.61
N GLY A 581 -12.20 -51.97 12.45
CA GLY A 581 -11.56 -50.65 12.32
C GLY A 581 -12.53 -49.48 12.49
N LEU A 582 -13.81 -49.65 12.11
CA LEU A 582 -14.87 -48.66 12.32
C LEU A 582 -15.21 -48.49 13.82
N ILE A 583 -15.22 -49.60 14.56
CA ILE A 583 -15.50 -49.63 16.00
C ILE A 583 -14.32 -49.09 16.81
N GLU A 584 -13.07 -49.32 16.39
CA GLU A 584 -11.89 -48.71 17.01
C GLU A 584 -11.85 -47.18 16.83
N LEU A 585 -12.25 -46.68 15.65
CA LEU A 585 -12.29 -45.25 15.34
C LEU A 585 -13.42 -44.48 16.05
N LEU A 586 -14.45 -45.17 16.57
CA LEU A 586 -15.56 -44.54 17.29
C LEU A 586 -15.20 -44.07 18.70
N GLY A 587 -14.06 -44.52 19.26
CA GLY A 587 -13.56 -44.09 20.58
C GLY A 587 -14.50 -44.42 21.76
N ALA A 588 -14.00 -44.28 22.99
CA ALA A 588 -14.79 -44.54 24.21
C ALA A 588 -15.91 -43.50 24.46
N ASP A 589 -15.90 -42.38 23.72
CA ASP A 589 -16.85 -41.27 23.84
C ASP A 589 -18.12 -41.42 22.99
N SER A 590 -18.34 -42.59 22.38
CA SER A 590 -19.53 -42.92 21.60
C SER A 590 -20.85 -42.91 22.40
N ARG A 591 -20.79 -42.71 23.73
CA ARG A 591 -21.94 -42.64 24.64
C ARG A 591 -22.93 -41.50 24.32
N SER A 592 -22.58 -40.55 23.44
CA SER A 592 -23.43 -39.41 23.07
C SER A 592 -24.43 -39.68 21.95
N ALA A 593 -24.25 -40.75 21.14
CA ALA A 593 -25.19 -41.11 20.08
C ALA A 593 -25.91 -42.41 20.45
N GLY A 594 -27.05 -42.30 21.14
CA GLY A 594 -27.83 -43.46 21.62
C GLY A 594 -28.21 -44.49 20.53
N SER A 595 -28.19 -44.11 19.26
CA SER A 595 -28.43 -45.01 18.12
C SER A 595 -27.24 -45.85 17.68
N LEU A 596 -26.01 -45.51 18.08
CA LEU A 596 -24.79 -46.29 17.76
C LEU A 596 -24.33 -47.16 18.94
N ASP A 597 -25.02 -47.08 20.08
CA ASP A 597 -24.72 -47.84 21.30
C ASP A 597 -24.77 -49.37 21.09
N PHE A 598 -25.56 -49.83 20.11
CA PHE A 598 -25.60 -51.26 19.75
C PHE A 598 -24.26 -51.78 19.19
N LEU A 599 -23.47 -50.93 18.53
CA LEU A 599 -22.16 -51.30 17.97
C LEU A 599 -21.16 -51.59 19.09
N TYR A 600 -21.19 -50.79 20.15
CA TYR A 600 -20.34 -51.00 21.34
C TYR A 600 -20.75 -52.27 22.09
N LYS A 601 -22.05 -52.53 22.21
CA LYS A 601 -22.56 -53.78 22.79
C LYS A 601 -22.16 -55.00 21.97
N TYR A 602 -22.21 -54.93 20.63
CA TYR A 602 -21.79 -56.03 19.77
C TYR A 602 -20.30 -56.38 19.96
N LYS A 603 -19.42 -55.37 20.09
CA LYS A 603 -17.98 -55.55 20.41
C LYS A 603 -17.72 -56.24 21.75
N ILE A 604 -18.63 -56.09 22.73
CA ILE A 604 -18.51 -56.76 24.04
C ILE A 604 -18.96 -58.23 23.95
N PHE A 605 -19.84 -58.57 23.00
CA PHE A 605 -20.41 -59.90 22.85
C PHE A 605 -19.61 -60.83 21.92
N THR A 606 -18.84 -60.28 20.98
CA THR A 606 -17.80 -60.98 20.19
C THR A 606 -16.47 -60.92 20.91
#